data_AF-G1RFA8-F1
#
_entry.id   AF-G1RFA8-F1
#
_cell.length_a   1.000
_cell.length_b   1.000
_cell.length_c   1.000
_cell.angle_alpha   90.00
_cell.angle_beta   90.00
_cell.angle_gamma   90.00
#
_symmetry.space_group_name_H-M   'P 1'
#
loop_
_entity.id
_entity.type
_entity.pdbx_description
1 polymer ?
#
loop_
_entity_poly.entity_id
_entity_poly.type
_entity_poly.pdbx_seq_one_letter_code
_entity_poly.pdbx_strand_id
1 'polypeptide(L)'
;MPRRGLVAGPDLEYFQRRYFTPAEVGVLESIWEILHRYLPYNAHAASYTWKYEGKKLNMDFTLEENGIRDEEEEFDYLNMDGTLHTPAILLYFNDDLTEL
;
A
#
# COMPACT_ATOMS: atom_id res chain seq x y z
N MET A 1 -13.42 0.91 41.39
CA MET A 1 -12.94 -0.13 40.44
C MET A 1 -13.11 0.43 39.02
N PRO A 2 -12.07 1.00 38.40
CA PRO A 2 -12.18 1.48 37.02
C PRO A 2 -12.08 0.29 36.06
N ARG A 3 -13.07 0.14 35.19
CA ARG A 3 -13.06 -0.85 34.11
C ARG A 3 -11.94 -0.45 33.14
N ARG A 4 -10.94 -1.30 32.95
CA ARG A 4 -9.92 -1.14 31.88
C ARG A 4 -10.68 -1.12 30.56
N GLY A 5 -10.90 0.08 30.03
CA GLY A 5 -11.54 0.28 28.74
C GLY A 5 -10.61 -0.18 27.63
N LEU A 6 -11.21 -0.82 26.61
CA LEU A 6 -10.62 -0.89 25.28
C LEU A 6 -10.15 0.53 24.91
N VAL A 7 -8.87 0.69 24.63
CA VAL A 7 -8.34 1.94 24.08
C VAL A 7 -9.05 2.13 22.75
N ALA A 8 -9.71 3.26 22.54
CA ALA A 8 -10.25 3.58 21.23
C ALA A 8 -9.09 3.49 20.22
N GLY A 9 -9.23 2.62 19.22
CA GLY A 9 -8.29 2.58 18.12
C GLY A 9 -8.17 3.97 17.49
N PRO A 10 -7.05 4.29 16.83
CA PRO A 10 -6.93 5.58 16.16
C PRO A 10 -8.13 5.78 15.23
N ASP A 11 -8.67 6.99 15.22
CA ASP A 11 -9.68 7.42 14.25
C ASP A 11 -9.22 6.97 12.85
N LEU A 12 -10.08 6.25 12.13
CA LEU A 12 -9.71 5.59 10.88
C LEU A 12 -9.26 6.62 9.83
N GLU A 13 -9.89 7.80 9.80
CA GLU A 13 -9.46 8.90 8.93
C GLU A 13 -8.07 9.42 9.31
N TYR A 14 -7.81 9.59 10.61
CA TYR A 14 -6.50 10.01 11.11
C TYR A 14 -5.42 8.96 10.85
N PHE A 15 -5.75 7.68 11.01
CA PHE A 15 -4.87 6.54 10.74
C PHE A 15 -4.52 6.48 9.25
N GLN A 16 -5.50 6.55 8.37
CA GLN A 16 -5.29 6.58 6.92
C GLN A 16 -4.40 7.76 6.52
N ARG A 17 -4.66 8.98 7.01
CA ARG A 17 -3.84 10.15 6.69
C ARG A 17 -2.39 10.06 7.14
N ARG A 18 -2.08 9.28 8.18
CA ARG A 18 -0.72 9.19 8.74
C ARG A 18 0.08 7.99 8.25
N TYR A 19 -0.60 6.91 7.86
CA TYR A 19 0.06 5.65 7.50
C TYR A 19 -0.18 5.22 6.04
N PHE A 20 -1.01 5.95 5.30
CA PHE A 20 -1.28 5.70 3.88
C PHE A 20 -0.85 6.90 3.05
N THR A 21 0.00 6.66 2.07
CA THR A 21 0.35 7.64 1.04
C THR A 21 -0.42 7.25 -0.23
N PRO A 22 -1.60 7.84 -0.49
CA PRO A 22 -2.32 7.55 -1.72
C PRO A 22 -1.47 7.99 -2.92
N ALA A 23 -1.40 7.12 -3.93
CA ALA A 23 -0.68 7.37 -5.16
C ALA A 23 -1.52 6.87 -6.33
N GLU A 24 -1.74 7.75 -7.30
CA GLU A 24 -2.29 7.35 -8.60
C GLU A 24 -1.14 6.80 -9.45
N VAL A 25 -1.31 5.61 -9.99
CA VAL A 25 -0.27 4.85 -10.68
C VAL A 25 -0.86 4.23 -11.94
N GLY A 26 -0.07 4.12 -13.00
CA GLY A 26 -0.49 3.45 -14.23
C GLY A 26 -0.50 1.93 -14.06
N VAL A 27 -1.50 1.25 -14.64
CA VAL A 27 -1.64 -0.21 -14.56
C VAL A 27 -0.45 -0.98 -15.15
N LEU A 28 0.25 -0.37 -16.11
CA LEU A 28 1.42 -0.93 -16.78
C LEU A 28 2.75 -0.63 -16.07
N GLU A 29 2.73 0.14 -14.97
CA GLU A 29 3.95 0.41 -14.22
C GLU A 29 4.40 -0.85 -13.47
N SER A 30 5.69 -1.13 -13.55
CA SER A 30 6.38 -2.08 -12.69
C SER A 30 6.47 -1.56 -11.25
N ILE A 31 6.65 -2.46 -10.28
CA ILE A 31 6.86 -2.02 -8.88
C ILE A 31 8.15 -1.18 -8.75
N TRP A 32 9.16 -1.39 -9.61
CA TRP A 32 10.33 -0.51 -9.68
C TRP A 32 9.96 0.93 -10.01
N GLU A 33 9.13 1.16 -11.02
CA GLU A 33 8.71 2.52 -11.41
C GLU A 33 7.89 3.19 -10.29
N ILE A 34 7.03 2.42 -9.63
CA ILE A 34 6.28 2.87 -8.45
C ILE A 34 7.22 3.23 -7.29
N LEU A 35 8.24 2.39 -7.01
CA LEU A 35 9.26 2.69 -6.01
C LEU A 35 10.01 3.99 -6.33
N HIS A 36 10.40 4.22 -7.58
CA HIS A 36 11.10 5.46 -7.95
C HIS A 36 10.28 6.71 -7.63
N ARG A 37 8.96 6.66 -7.81
CA ARG A 37 8.06 7.75 -7.41
C ARG A 37 7.85 7.85 -5.90
N TYR A 38 8.03 6.75 -5.18
CA TYR A 38 7.89 6.69 -3.72
C TYR A 38 9.15 7.10 -2.95
N LEU A 39 10.34 6.98 -3.55
CA LEU A 39 11.63 7.33 -2.93
C LEU A 39 11.69 8.74 -2.29
N PRO A 40 11.06 9.80 -2.83
CA PRO A 40 11.03 11.12 -2.17
C PRO A 40 10.36 11.12 -0.80
N TYR A 41 9.46 10.17 -0.52
CA TYR A 41 8.79 10.04 0.78
C TYR A 41 9.58 9.15 1.74
N ASN A 42 10.30 8.15 1.22
CA ASN A 42 11.19 7.29 1.98
C ASN A 42 12.37 6.85 1.10
N ALA A 43 13.52 7.49 1.28
CA ALA A 43 14.74 7.21 0.52
C ALA A 43 15.26 5.77 0.69
N HIS A 44 14.86 5.09 1.76
CA HIS A 44 15.26 3.71 2.05
C HIS A 44 14.24 2.67 1.58
N ALA A 45 13.15 3.08 0.91
CA ALA A 45 12.07 2.16 0.53
C ALA A 45 12.52 1.02 -0.41
N ALA A 46 13.65 1.19 -1.10
CA ALA A 46 14.26 0.15 -1.93
C ALA A 46 14.77 -1.05 -1.12
N SER A 47 15.12 -0.85 0.17
CA SER A 47 15.60 -1.92 1.05
C SER A 47 14.46 -2.69 1.70
N TYR A 48 13.22 -2.19 1.61
CA TYR A 48 12.07 -2.76 2.32
C TYR A 48 11.49 -3.93 1.54
N THR A 49 10.78 -4.83 2.22
CA THR A 49 10.03 -5.90 1.57
C THR A 49 8.61 -5.41 1.23
N TRP A 50 8.30 -5.31 -0.07
CA TRP A 50 7.00 -4.92 -0.58
C TRP A 50 6.05 -6.11 -0.66
N LYS A 51 4.83 -5.96 -0.12
CA LYS A 51 3.83 -7.03 -0.08
C LYS A 51 2.42 -6.56 -0.42
N TYR A 52 1.67 -7.44 -1.08
CA TYR A 52 0.22 -7.32 -1.26
C TYR A 52 -0.45 -8.58 -0.70
N GLU A 53 -1.48 -8.40 0.12
CA GLU A 53 -2.17 -9.52 0.82
C GLU A 53 -1.21 -10.52 1.50
N GLY A 54 -0.12 -10.02 2.07
CA GLY A 54 0.90 -10.83 2.74
C GLY A 54 1.87 -11.56 1.81
N LYS A 55 1.66 -11.54 0.49
CA LYS A 55 2.56 -12.11 -0.52
C LYS A 55 3.61 -11.08 -0.92
N LYS A 56 4.86 -11.53 -1.08
CA LYS A 56 5.96 -10.68 -1.57
C LYS A 56 5.76 -10.35 -3.04
N LEU A 57 5.89 -9.08 -3.40
CA LEU A 57 5.81 -8.62 -4.78
C LEU A 57 7.10 -8.93 -5.54
N ASN A 58 6.96 -9.23 -6.83
CA ASN A 58 8.07 -9.21 -7.78
C ASN A 58 8.25 -7.78 -8.29
N MET A 59 9.47 -7.24 -8.14
CA MET A 59 9.74 -5.83 -8.43
C MET A 59 9.73 -5.52 -9.93
N ASP A 60 10.07 -6.50 -10.77
CA ASP A 60 10.11 -6.37 -12.23
C ASP A 60 8.72 -6.50 -12.89
N PHE A 61 7.71 -6.90 -12.12
CA PHE A 61 6.36 -7.14 -12.61
C PHE A 61 5.48 -5.91 -12.42
N THR A 62 4.45 -5.79 -13.26
CA THR A 62 3.39 -4.80 -13.08
C THR A 62 2.50 -5.11 -11.88
N LEU A 63 1.58 -4.21 -11.55
CA LEU A 63 0.55 -4.45 -10.54
C LEU A 63 -0.30 -5.69 -10.89
N GLU A 64 -0.79 -5.76 -12.12
CA GLU A 64 -1.65 -6.85 -12.58
C GLU A 64 -0.91 -8.20 -12.58
N GLU A 65 0.35 -8.23 -13.03
CA GLU A 65 1.19 -9.44 -13.00
C GLU A 65 1.49 -9.92 -11.56
N ASN A 66 1.49 -9.00 -10.60
CA ASN A 66 1.56 -9.31 -9.17
C ASN A 66 0.19 -9.67 -8.55
N GLY A 67 -0.88 -9.69 -9.35
CA GLY A 67 -2.24 -10.02 -8.91
C GLY A 67 -3.02 -8.86 -8.30
N ILE A 68 -2.54 -7.62 -8.45
CA ILE A 68 -3.25 -6.39 -8.06
C ILE A 68 -3.95 -5.86 -9.31
N ARG A 69 -5.21 -6.25 -9.48
CA ARG A 69 -5.99 -5.89 -10.67
C ARG A 69 -6.68 -4.55 -10.47
N ASP A 70 -6.93 -3.88 -11.59
CA ASP A 70 -7.88 -2.78 -11.63
C ASP A 70 -9.31 -3.35 -11.62
N GLU A 71 -10.08 -3.00 -10.60
CA GLU A 71 -11.44 -3.50 -10.34
C GLU A 71 -12.50 -2.44 -10.64
N GLU A 72 -12.13 -1.27 -11.19
CA GLU A 72 -13.06 -0.17 -11.47
C GLU A 72 -14.27 -0.61 -12.30
N GLU A 73 -14.05 -1.35 -13.40
CA GLU A 73 -15.14 -1.86 -14.25
C GLU A 73 -16.09 -2.84 -13.51
N GLU A 74 -15.56 -3.65 -12.58
CA GLU A 74 -16.35 -4.60 -11.80
C GLU A 74 -17.18 -3.88 -10.73
N PHE A 75 -16.61 -2.88 -10.08
CA PHE A 75 -17.35 -2.04 -9.13
C PHE A 75 -18.47 -1.25 -9.80
N ASP A 76 -18.21 -0.68 -10.98
CA ASP A 76 -19.24 -0.02 -11.78
C ASP A 76 -20.38 -0.96 -12.15
N TYR A 77 -20.04 -2.16 -12.64
CA TYR A 77 -21.03 -3.18 -12.99
C TYR A 77 -21.90 -3.60 -11.79
N LEU A 78 -21.29 -3.74 -10.61
CA LEU A 78 -21.98 -4.11 -9.38
C LEU A 78 -22.64 -2.92 -8.66
N ASN A 79 -22.53 -1.70 -9.21
CA ASN A 79 -23.00 -0.46 -8.59
C ASN A 79 -22.45 -0.29 -7.15
N MET A 80 -21.16 -0.59 -6.99
CA MET A 80 -20.38 -0.40 -5.78
C MET A 80 -19.65 0.94 -5.83
N ASP A 81 -19.45 1.57 -4.68
CA ASP A 81 -18.63 2.78 -4.59
C ASP A 81 -17.15 2.40 -4.67
N GLY A 82 -16.53 2.60 -5.84
CA GLY A 82 -15.13 2.31 -6.10
C GLY A 82 -14.15 3.10 -5.22
N THR A 83 -14.60 4.18 -4.56
CA THR A 83 -13.76 4.93 -3.62
C THR A 83 -13.57 4.21 -2.28
N LEU A 84 -14.39 3.19 -1.98
CA LEU A 84 -14.31 2.42 -0.75
C LEU A 84 -13.20 1.37 -0.77
N HIS A 85 -12.67 1.03 -1.94
CA HIS A 85 -11.65 0.00 -2.09
C HIS A 85 -10.42 0.54 -2.80
N THR A 86 -9.35 0.78 -2.03
CA THR A 86 -8.03 1.09 -2.58
C THR A 86 -7.07 -0.05 -2.20
N PRO A 87 -6.41 -0.68 -3.18
CA PRO A 87 -5.43 -1.73 -2.90
C PRO A 87 -4.31 -1.21 -2.00
N ALA A 88 -3.93 -2.00 -1.00
CA ALA A 88 -2.89 -1.64 -0.04
C ALA A 88 -1.59 -2.42 -0.30
N ILE A 89 -0.52 -1.72 -0.66
CA ILE A 89 0.82 -2.30 -0.69
C ILE A 89 1.53 -1.97 0.63
N LEU A 90 1.93 -3.01 1.36
CA LEU A 90 2.58 -2.89 2.65
C LEU A 90 4.10 -3.00 2.48
N LEU A 91 4.82 -2.02 3.03
CA LEU A 91 6.29 -2.00 3.04
C LEU A 91 6.78 -2.42 4.42
N TYR A 92 7.46 -3.56 4.48
CA TYR A 92 8.05 -4.10 5.70
C TYR A 92 9.50 -3.66 5.79
N PHE A 93 9.83 -2.91 6.84
CA PHE A 93 11.22 -2.59 7.16
C PHE A 93 12.03 -3.87 7.32
N ASN A 94 13.15 -3.94 6.62
CA ASN A 94 14.17 -4.95 6.86
C ASN A 94 15.25 -4.29 7.73
N ASP A 95 15.73 -4.97 8.77
CA ASP A 95 16.84 -4.50 9.59
C ASP A 95 18.17 -4.75 8.84
N ASP A 96 18.31 -4.10 7.69
CA ASP A 96 19.54 -4.05 6.93
C ASP A 96 20.32 -2.77 7.27
N LEU A 97 21.65 -2.89 7.36
CA LEU A 97 22.55 -1.77 7.65
C LEU A 97 22.70 -0.86 6.41
N THR A 98 21.60 -0.32 5.89
CA THR A 98 21.66 0.67 4.81
C THR A 98 22.03 2.03 5.39
N GLU A 99 23.31 2.39 5.31
CA GLU A 99 23.78 3.77 5.56
C GLU A 99 23.60 4.63 4.31
N LEU A 100 23.27 5.91 4.51
CA LEU A 100 22.99 6.93 3.48
C LEU A 100 24.20 7.28 2.61
#